data_AF-A0AAX6DJB8-F1
#
_entry.id   AF-A0AAX6DJB8-F1
#
_cell.length_a   1.000
_cell.length_b   1.000
_cell.length_c   1.000
_cell.angle_alpha   90.00
_cell.angle_beta   90.00
_cell.angle_gamma   90.00
#
_symmetry.space_group_name_H-M   'P 1'
#
loop_
_entity.id
_entity.type
_entity.pdbx_description
1 polymer ?
#
loop_
_entity_poly.entity_id
_entity_poly.type
_entity_poly.pdbx_seq_one_letter_code
_entity_poly.pdbx_strand_id
1 'polypeptide(L)'
;MQPEKPSSKKSPKWGRGMSFSLDSSESKASNVFDRKPSLKSPSSLEKRSSSEEQVSQLQEELRKAKEEKSRVLEDLEELKRNKTMPSASVNLEKEVEKAKGSERKMLESLIEQTKQFEQTKMSLEEAKLEIRSLQESIKNLEGSKNCNGGKGLAKSQSDRDLAKLQDPFDLDVIRVKQEIGMVTKELRLATAAEEKSKKAMDGLALALKEVSTEANQAKERLSISQTELERVRSEASRSRAMLKATEEKLQVAEEEAKKLKSEAEDSVATWNEKENGFINCMKTSEEEIANLRKENDKLIDSLRISREDYVKLRDILKHAVNEATVVKEALEIARTENSQLKDLLSEKENAYQSIKQEYECLKVSEAAAVDSVKELKGFLAATSNMDCPDTDYYSRSPVSEVKESRRSEKVPSDRWGGESGTHNLKRYSRGESVTGSLYGPSVESSRQVFGSISNVSDSRIPSSLHTYDTEASDSNELNRIDRTTLHGSMRGRESSAGEKKKQKKPMLKRFGEMLRRRSFHT
;
A
#
# COMPACT_ATOMS: atom_id res chain seq x y z
N MET A 1 35.33 -34.09 8.04
CA MET A 1 34.98 -34.71 6.75
C MET A 1 33.97 -33.82 6.04
N GLN A 2 33.99 -33.87 4.72
CA GLN A 2 33.66 -32.83 3.75
C GLN A 2 32.21 -32.28 3.71
N PRO A 3 32.01 -31.14 3.00
CA PRO A 3 30.96 -30.15 3.28
C PRO A 3 29.81 -30.16 2.27
N GLU A 4 28.64 -29.66 2.67
CA GLU A 4 27.55 -29.33 1.76
C GLU A 4 27.52 -27.84 1.40
N LYS A 5 27.40 -27.60 0.09
CA LYS A 5 27.37 -26.29 -0.58
C LYS A 5 26.02 -25.60 -0.39
N PRO A 6 25.95 -24.27 -0.23
CA PRO A 6 24.73 -23.53 -0.48
C PRO A 6 24.55 -23.22 -1.97
N SER A 7 23.35 -23.50 -2.46
CA SER A 7 22.94 -23.31 -3.85
C SER A 7 22.50 -21.87 -4.13
N SER A 8 22.94 -21.37 -5.27
CA SER A 8 22.64 -20.06 -5.83
C SER A 8 21.24 -19.99 -6.44
N LYS A 9 20.37 -19.08 -6.01
CA LYS A 9 19.21 -18.63 -6.80
C LYS A 9 18.98 -17.11 -6.68
N LYS A 10 19.57 -16.42 -7.65
CA LYS A 10 19.12 -15.25 -8.44
C LYS A 10 17.93 -14.44 -7.90
N SER A 11 18.22 -13.18 -7.54
CA SER A 11 17.26 -12.08 -7.38
C SER A 11 16.77 -11.54 -8.73
N PRO A 12 15.51 -11.09 -8.88
CA PRO A 12 15.03 -10.44 -10.09
C PRO A 12 15.47 -8.97 -10.15
N LYS A 13 16.15 -8.61 -11.25
CA LYS A 13 16.38 -7.23 -11.68
C LYS A 13 15.04 -6.54 -11.94
N TRP A 14 14.76 -5.47 -11.20
CA TRP A 14 13.74 -4.49 -11.59
C TRP A 14 14.40 -3.44 -12.48
N GLY A 15 14.01 -3.44 -13.75
CA GLY A 15 14.40 -2.45 -14.74
C GLY A 15 13.84 -1.08 -14.38
N ARG A 16 14.70 -0.08 -14.49
CA ARG A 16 14.43 1.33 -14.22
C ARG A 16 14.36 2.05 -15.57
N GLY A 17 13.36 2.91 -15.73
CA GLY A 17 13.44 4.11 -16.56
C GLY A 17 12.80 4.04 -17.94
N MET A 18 11.56 4.52 -18.05
CA MET A 18 11.11 5.20 -19.27
C MET A 18 11.07 6.69 -18.96
N SER A 19 11.98 7.41 -19.62
CA SER A 19 12.07 8.86 -19.68
C SER A 19 10.99 9.41 -20.61
N PHE A 20 10.10 10.25 -20.09
CA PHE A 20 9.26 11.14 -20.88
C PHE A 20 10.06 12.42 -21.16
N SER A 21 10.45 12.63 -22.42
CA SER A 21 10.89 13.95 -22.90
C SER A 21 9.67 14.85 -23.05
N LEU A 22 9.65 15.95 -22.29
CA LEU A 22 8.93 17.16 -22.65
C LEU A 22 9.70 17.82 -23.78
N ASP A 23 9.08 17.99 -24.94
CA ASP A 23 9.52 18.99 -25.91
C ASP A 23 8.66 20.24 -25.76
N SER A 24 9.32 21.35 -25.49
CA SER A 24 8.77 22.67 -25.22
C SER A 24 9.21 23.57 -26.36
N SER A 25 8.34 23.78 -27.34
CA SER A 25 8.55 24.76 -28.40
C SER A 25 7.64 25.96 -28.17
N GLU A 26 8.29 27.07 -27.81
CA GLU A 26 7.71 28.40 -27.65
C GLU A 26 7.32 29.05 -29.00
N SER A 27 6.18 29.74 -28.96
CA SER A 27 5.93 31.05 -29.59
C SER A 27 5.81 31.18 -31.11
N LYS A 28 4.60 31.54 -31.56
CA LYS A 28 4.37 32.78 -32.34
C LYS A 28 2.90 33.18 -32.34
N ALA A 29 2.60 34.25 -31.62
CA ALA A 29 1.37 35.02 -31.76
C ALA A 29 1.52 35.97 -32.95
N SER A 30 0.52 36.00 -33.84
CA SER A 30 0.28 37.12 -34.74
C SER A 30 -1.21 37.44 -34.72
N ASN A 31 -1.47 38.72 -34.48
CA ASN A 31 -2.75 39.34 -34.18
C ASN A 31 -3.38 39.87 -35.48
N VAL A 32 -4.72 40.04 -35.45
CA VAL A 32 -5.49 41.17 -36.05
C VAL A 32 -6.12 41.04 -37.47
N PHE A 33 -7.48 40.98 -37.45
CA PHE A 33 -8.52 41.52 -38.37
C PHE A 33 -8.64 40.92 -39.80
N ASP A 34 -9.81 40.68 -40.41
CA ASP A 34 -11.06 41.45 -40.43
C ASP A 34 -12.21 40.67 -41.13
N ARG A 35 -13.46 41.19 -41.01
CA ARG A 35 -14.72 40.91 -41.77
C ARG A 35 -15.85 40.08 -41.11
N LYS A 36 -16.66 40.82 -40.34
CA LYS A 36 -18.12 41.09 -40.40
C LYS A 36 -19.17 40.00 -40.80
N PRO A 37 -20.43 40.16 -40.33
CA PRO A 37 -21.28 39.08 -39.82
C PRO A 37 -22.52 38.78 -40.67
N SER A 38 -23.12 37.61 -40.49
CA SER A 38 -24.50 37.36 -40.91
C SER A 38 -25.31 36.57 -39.87
N LEU A 39 -26.36 37.25 -39.39
CA LEU A 39 -27.71 36.75 -39.11
C LEU A 39 -27.95 35.82 -37.89
N LYS A 40 -28.73 36.41 -36.99
CA LYS A 40 -29.34 35.97 -35.72
C LYS A 40 -30.04 34.60 -35.72
N SER A 41 -29.85 33.86 -34.63
CA SER A 41 -30.93 33.18 -33.90
C SER A 41 -30.65 33.29 -32.37
N PRO A 42 -31.60 33.74 -31.52
CA PRO A 42 -31.29 34.18 -30.16
C PRO A 42 -31.46 33.09 -29.07
N SER A 43 -31.21 31.82 -29.37
CA SER A 43 -31.37 30.72 -28.38
C SER A 43 -30.17 29.78 -28.22
N SER A 44 -29.05 30.06 -28.88
CA SER A 44 -27.84 29.21 -28.89
C SER A 44 -26.60 29.82 -28.23
N LEU A 45 -26.66 31.09 -27.80
CA LEU A 45 -25.52 31.81 -27.22
C LEU A 45 -25.26 31.46 -25.74
N GLU A 46 -26.29 31.19 -24.94
CA GLU A 46 -26.12 30.82 -23.51
C GLU A 46 -25.53 29.42 -23.30
N LYS A 47 -25.81 28.47 -24.22
CA LYS A 47 -25.22 27.12 -24.13
C LYS A 47 -23.75 27.08 -24.55
N ARG A 48 -23.33 27.95 -25.47
CA ARG A 48 -21.92 28.07 -25.87
C ARG A 48 -21.07 28.71 -24.78
N SER A 49 -21.56 29.78 -24.15
CA SER A 49 -20.83 30.41 -23.02
C SER A 49 -20.66 29.45 -21.86
N SER A 50 -21.69 28.66 -21.52
CA SER A 50 -21.60 27.65 -20.45
C SER A 50 -20.61 26.52 -20.76
N SER A 51 -20.55 26.04 -22.01
CA SER A 51 -19.55 25.03 -22.40
C SER A 51 -18.12 25.60 -22.47
N GLU A 52 -17.96 26.85 -22.90
CA GLU A 52 -16.66 27.53 -22.96
C GLU A 52 -16.12 27.84 -21.55
N GLU A 53 -16.99 28.18 -20.60
CA GLU A 53 -16.66 28.33 -19.18
C GLU A 53 -16.21 27.01 -18.54
N GLN A 54 -16.89 25.90 -18.83
CA GLN A 54 -16.48 24.58 -18.32
C GLN A 54 -15.13 24.13 -18.88
N VAL A 55 -14.87 24.35 -20.17
CA VAL A 55 -13.56 24.05 -20.77
C VAL A 55 -12.46 24.91 -20.14
N SER A 56 -12.74 26.19 -19.89
CA SER A 56 -11.79 27.09 -19.24
C SER A 56 -11.49 26.68 -17.79
N GLN A 57 -12.51 26.23 -17.04
CA GLN A 57 -12.34 25.68 -15.70
C GLN A 57 -11.50 24.41 -15.69
N LEU A 58 -11.79 23.46 -16.58
CA LEU A 58 -11.01 22.22 -16.71
C LEU A 58 -9.55 22.48 -17.14
N GLN A 59 -9.31 23.47 -18.00
CA GLN A 59 -7.96 23.89 -18.37
C GLN A 59 -7.19 24.49 -17.19
N GLU A 60 -7.86 25.30 -16.37
CA GLU A 60 -7.26 25.89 -15.16
C GLU A 60 -7.00 24.84 -14.08
N GLU A 61 -7.89 23.86 -13.91
CA GLU A 61 -7.67 22.71 -13.02
C GLU A 61 -6.54 21.82 -13.51
N LEU A 62 -6.45 21.57 -14.82
CA LEU A 62 -5.32 20.83 -15.40
C LEU A 62 -3.99 21.57 -15.19
N ARG A 63 -4.00 22.91 -15.29
CA ARG A 63 -2.84 23.76 -15.01
C ARG A 63 -2.43 23.67 -13.55
N LYS A 64 -3.39 23.76 -12.62
CA LYS A 64 -3.15 23.62 -11.17
C LYS A 64 -2.65 22.23 -10.80
N ALA A 65 -3.24 21.17 -11.36
CA ALA A 65 -2.81 19.80 -11.13
C ALA A 65 -1.40 19.52 -11.67
N LYS A 66 -1.03 20.13 -12.80
CA LYS A 66 0.34 20.09 -13.31
C LYS A 66 1.32 20.81 -12.40
N GLU A 67 0.95 21.99 -11.89
CA GLU A 67 1.77 22.76 -10.96
C GLU A 67 1.97 22.02 -9.62
N GLU A 68 0.90 21.43 -9.09
CA GLU A 68 0.94 20.62 -7.87
C GLU A 68 1.79 19.35 -8.06
N LYS A 69 1.65 18.66 -9.20
CA LYS A 69 2.51 17.53 -9.57
C LYS A 69 3.98 17.93 -9.64
N SER A 70 4.30 19.10 -10.22
CA SER A 70 5.69 19.58 -10.24
C SER A 70 6.23 19.87 -8.85
N ARG A 71 5.42 20.48 -7.96
CA ARG A 71 5.80 20.74 -6.56
C ARG A 71 6.08 19.43 -5.81
N VAL A 72 5.21 18.44 -5.94
CA VAL A 72 5.39 17.13 -5.29
C VAL A 72 6.64 16.41 -5.82
N LEU A 73 6.94 16.52 -7.11
CA LEU A 73 8.16 15.94 -7.69
C LEU A 73 9.41 16.64 -7.17
N GLU A 74 9.40 17.97 -7.04
CA GLU A 74 10.49 18.76 -6.46
C GLU A 74 10.72 18.40 -4.99
N ASP A 75 9.64 18.32 -4.19
CA ASP A 75 9.70 17.89 -2.78
C ASP A 75 10.25 16.46 -2.64
N LEU A 76 9.88 15.55 -3.55
CA LEU A 76 10.36 14.17 -3.56
C LEU A 76 11.84 14.08 -3.94
N GLU A 77 12.28 14.93 -4.86
CA GLU A 77 13.68 15.05 -5.24
C GLU A 77 14.53 15.67 -4.11
N GLU A 78 14.00 16.66 -3.38
CA GLU A 78 14.63 17.23 -2.21
C GLU A 78 14.71 16.22 -1.04
N LEU A 79 13.63 15.48 -0.78
CA LEU A 79 13.62 14.36 0.19
C LEU A 79 14.63 13.28 -0.18
N LYS A 80 14.75 12.96 -1.46
CA LYS A 80 15.75 12.00 -1.95
C LYS A 80 17.16 12.55 -1.79
N ARG A 81 17.39 13.84 -2.03
CA ARG A 81 18.69 14.50 -1.80
C ARG A 81 19.04 14.52 -0.30
N ASN A 82 18.07 14.73 0.58
CA ASN A 82 18.23 14.71 2.03
C ASN A 82 18.47 13.28 2.57
N LYS A 83 17.79 12.28 2.02
CA LYS A 83 18.03 10.86 2.31
C LYS A 83 19.39 10.37 1.78
N THR A 84 19.91 11.06 0.77
CA THR A 84 21.23 10.81 0.17
C THR A 84 22.25 11.87 0.60
N MET A 85 22.10 12.51 1.77
CA MET A 85 23.19 13.29 2.36
C MET A 85 24.21 12.32 2.96
N PRO A 86 25.33 12.03 2.27
CA PRO A 86 26.29 11.02 2.72
C PRO A 86 27.07 11.55 3.93
N SER A 87 27.07 12.88 4.17
CA SER A 87 27.85 13.50 5.24
C SER A 87 27.37 13.10 6.63
N ALA A 88 26.05 12.97 6.87
CA ALA A 88 25.54 12.58 8.17
C ALA A 88 25.81 11.08 8.46
N SER A 89 25.54 10.20 7.48
CA SER A 89 25.83 8.76 7.60
C SER A 89 27.33 8.49 7.76
N VAL A 90 28.17 9.14 6.95
CA VAL A 90 29.62 8.97 6.99
C VAL A 90 30.22 9.54 8.28
N ASN A 91 29.66 10.62 8.83
CA ASN A 91 30.11 11.17 10.11
C ASN A 91 29.75 10.24 11.28
N LEU A 92 28.52 9.69 11.27
CA LEU A 92 28.11 8.68 12.26
C LEU A 92 28.95 7.40 12.15
N GLU A 93 29.26 6.94 10.95
CA GLU A 93 30.15 5.78 10.73
C GLU A 93 31.57 6.04 11.27
N LYS A 94 32.12 7.24 11.05
CA LYS A 94 33.43 7.63 11.61
C LYS A 94 33.42 7.70 13.13
N GLU A 95 32.33 8.20 13.71
CA GLU A 95 32.17 8.28 15.16
C GLU A 95 32.03 6.89 15.81
N VAL A 96 31.28 5.99 15.16
CA VAL A 96 31.19 4.58 15.55
C VAL A 96 32.55 3.88 15.47
N GLU A 97 33.33 4.11 14.41
CA GLU A 97 34.65 3.49 14.29
C GLU A 97 35.64 4.04 15.33
N LYS A 98 35.54 5.33 15.66
CA LYS A 98 36.31 5.94 16.75
C LYS A 98 35.91 5.36 18.12
N ALA A 99 34.61 5.17 18.38
CA ALA A 99 34.10 4.57 19.60
C ALA A 99 34.60 3.13 19.77
N LYS A 100 34.52 2.31 18.71
CA LYS A 100 35.10 0.94 18.68
C LYS A 100 36.62 0.94 18.88
N GLY A 101 37.31 1.95 18.33
CA GLY A 101 38.74 2.16 18.56
C GLY A 101 39.06 2.42 20.04
N SER A 102 38.29 3.29 20.71
CA SER A 102 38.47 3.55 22.14
C SER A 102 38.08 2.37 23.03
N GLU A 103 37.03 1.62 22.67
CA GLU A 103 36.63 0.41 23.38
C GLU A 103 37.74 -0.65 23.34
N ARG A 104 38.33 -0.89 22.16
CA ARG A 104 39.48 -1.80 22.01
C ARG A 104 40.66 -1.39 22.90
N LYS A 105 40.99 -0.10 22.95
CA LYS A 105 42.06 0.42 23.82
C LYS A 105 41.73 0.25 25.30
N MET A 106 40.48 0.43 25.70
CA MET A 106 40.04 0.21 27.08
C MET A 106 40.13 -1.27 27.46
N LEU A 107 39.70 -2.17 26.57
CA LEU A 107 39.82 -3.62 26.76
C LEU A 107 41.29 -4.04 26.87
N GLU A 108 42.15 -3.52 25.99
CA GLU A 108 43.59 -3.78 26.04
C GLU A 108 44.23 -3.28 27.35
N SER A 109 43.84 -2.09 27.82
CA SER A 109 44.25 -1.57 29.13
C SER A 109 43.74 -2.43 30.29
N LEU A 110 42.53 -2.97 30.20
CA LEU A 110 41.96 -3.83 31.25
C LEU A 110 42.68 -5.19 31.29
N ILE A 111 43.04 -5.73 30.12
CA ILE A 111 43.84 -6.96 30.00
C ILE A 111 45.22 -6.75 30.63
N GLU A 112 45.88 -5.64 30.32
CA GLU A 112 47.19 -5.31 30.89
C GLU A 112 47.10 -5.10 32.41
N GLN A 113 46.08 -4.40 32.90
CA GLN A 113 45.85 -4.24 34.33
C GLN A 113 45.60 -5.59 35.02
N THR A 114 44.84 -6.49 34.39
CA THR A 114 44.59 -7.84 34.91
C THR A 114 45.87 -8.66 34.98
N LYS A 115 46.72 -8.57 33.95
CA LYS A 115 48.02 -9.23 33.91
C LYS A 115 48.96 -8.70 35.00
N GLN A 116 49.01 -7.38 35.21
CA GLN A 116 49.77 -6.79 36.31
C GLN A 116 49.25 -7.25 37.68
N PHE A 117 47.92 -7.30 37.85
CA PHE A 117 47.32 -7.81 39.07
C PHE A 117 47.71 -9.28 39.33
N GLU A 118 47.67 -10.14 38.32
CA GLU A 118 48.13 -11.52 38.43
C GLU A 118 49.61 -11.62 38.82
N GLN A 119 50.49 -10.81 38.22
CA GLN A 119 51.91 -10.77 38.57
C GLN A 119 52.14 -10.32 40.03
N THR A 120 51.43 -9.29 40.49
CA THR A 120 51.51 -8.85 41.89
C THR A 120 50.97 -9.89 42.86
N LYS A 121 49.92 -10.64 42.48
CA LYS A 121 49.38 -11.75 43.26
C LYS A 121 50.38 -12.89 43.40
N MET A 122 51.08 -13.25 42.31
CA MET A 122 52.15 -14.25 42.35
C MET A 122 53.29 -13.80 43.29
N SER A 123 53.76 -12.56 43.14
CA SER A 123 54.84 -12.00 43.98
C SER A 123 54.43 -11.96 45.47
N LEU A 124 53.16 -11.67 45.76
CA LEU A 124 52.63 -11.69 47.13
C LEU A 124 52.62 -13.11 47.72
N GLU A 125 52.22 -14.11 46.94
CA GLU A 125 52.25 -15.51 47.38
C GLU A 125 53.68 -16.02 47.59
N GLU A 126 54.63 -15.61 46.73
CA GLU A 126 56.06 -15.87 46.91
C GLU A 126 56.59 -15.24 48.22
N ALA A 127 56.28 -13.96 48.48
CA ALA A 127 56.67 -13.31 49.73
C ALA A 127 56.05 -13.99 50.97
N LYS A 128 54.79 -14.45 50.88
CA LYS A 128 54.17 -15.23 51.97
C LYS A 128 54.85 -16.58 52.20
N LEU A 129 55.34 -17.24 51.15
CA LEU A 129 56.12 -18.47 51.26
C LEU A 129 57.49 -18.20 51.91
N GLU A 130 58.16 -17.12 51.52
CA GLU A 130 59.44 -16.69 52.11
C GLU A 130 59.28 -16.34 53.58
N ILE A 131 58.25 -15.56 53.96
CA ILE A 131 57.97 -15.23 55.36
C ILE A 131 57.76 -16.51 56.19
N ARG A 132 57.01 -17.49 55.68
CA ARG A 132 56.81 -18.78 56.36
C ARG A 132 58.14 -19.53 56.52
N SER A 133 58.98 -19.53 55.50
CA SER A 133 60.31 -20.15 55.54
C SER A 133 61.22 -19.47 56.58
N LEU A 134 61.24 -18.14 56.62
CA LEU A 134 61.99 -17.37 57.61
C LEU A 134 61.47 -17.60 59.03
N GLN A 135 60.16 -17.66 59.23
CA GLN A 135 59.56 -18.00 60.52
C GLN A 135 59.95 -19.40 61.00
N GLU A 136 60.00 -20.38 60.09
CA GLU A 136 60.48 -21.74 60.39
C GLU A 136 61.98 -21.78 60.72
N SER A 137 62.79 -21.01 59.98
CA SER A 137 64.22 -20.86 60.27
C SER A 137 64.49 -20.22 61.64
N ILE A 138 63.76 -19.16 61.99
CA ILE A 138 63.83 -18.52 63.32
C ILE A 138 63.46 -19.53 64.41
N LYS A 139 62.36 -20.29 64.22
CA LYS A 139 61.93 -21.33 65.16
C LYS A 139 62.99 -22.43 65.34
N ASN A 140 63.68 -22.82 64.28
CA ASN A 140 64.78 -23.79 64.33
C ASN A 140 66.02 -23.23 65.05
N LEU A 141 66.33 -21.95 64.88
CA LEU A 141 67.43 -21.26 65.58
C LEU A 141 67.13 -21.03 67.07
N GLU A 142 65.88 -20.73 67.42
CA GLU A 142 65.41 -20.60 68.81
C GLU A 142 65.40 -21.96 69.53
N GLY A 143 65.07 -23.05 68.83
CA GLY A 143 65.22 -24.42 69.34
C GLY A 143 66.67 -24.85 69.61
N SER A 144 67.66 -24.19 69.00
CA SER A 144 69.09 -24.54 69.12
C SER A 144 69.86 -23.68 70.14
N LYS A 145 69.28 -22.61 70.70
CA LYS A 145 69.92 -21.76 71.73
C LYS A 145 69.52 -22.18 73.13
N ASN A 146 69.86 -23.41 73.52
CA ASN A 146 69.79 -23.82 74.92
C ASN A 146 71.01 -24.68 75.31
N CYS A 147 72.21 -24.10 75.21
CA CYS A 147 73.38 -24.57 75.95
C CYS A 147 74.53 -23.56 75.97
N ASN A 148 74.97 -23.27 77.20
CA ASN A 148 76.31 -22.91 77.65
C ASN A 148 76.86 -21.48 77.56
N GLY A 149 77.14 -20.97 78.76
CA GLY A 149 78.24 -20.04 79.08
C GLY A 149 77.80 -19.00 80.12
N GLY A 150 78.26 -18.94 81.37
CA GLY A 150 79.39 -19.59 82.05
C GLY A 150 80.11 -18.56 82.95
N LYS A 151 80.42 -18.98 84.18
CA LYS A 151 81.42 -18.43 85.14
C LYS A 151 81.05 -17.10 85.82
N GLY A 152 81.32 -16.85 87.11
CA GLY A 152 82.09 -17.56 88.14
C GLY A 152 82.57 -16.54 89.22
N LEU A 153 83.08 -17.07 90.34
CA LEU A 153 83.77 -16.39 91.47
C LEU A 153 82.87 -15.69 92.53
N ALA A 154 83.12 -15.77 93.84
CA ALA A 154 83.94 -16.62 94.70
C ALA A 154 83.53 -16.35 96.17
N LYS A 155 83.51 -17.39 97.01
CA LYS A 155 83.40 -17.35 98.48
C LYS A 155 84.81 -17.32 99.09
N SER A 156 85.01 -16.56 100.17
CA SER A 156 85.98 -16.81 101.26
C SER A 156 85.51 -16.02 102.50
N GLN A 157 85.19 -16.64 103.65
CA GLN A 157 86.09 -17.09 104.73
C GLN A 157 86.83 -15.91 105.39
N SER A 158 86.49 -15.54 106.64
CA SER A 158 86.92 -16.17 107.90
C SER A 158 88.36 -15.79 108.23
N ASP A 159 88.55 -14.88 109.19
CA ASP A 159 89.73 -14.82 110.04
C ASP A 159 89.32 -14.40 111.46
N ARG A 160 89.59 -15.29 112.42
CA ARG A 160 89.75 -14.98 113.84
C ARG A 160 91.25 -14.83 114.12
N ASP A 161 91.58 -14.05 115.14
CA ASP A 161 92.42 -14.44 116.30
C ASP A 161 93.41 -13.37 116.82
N LEU A 162 93.60 -13.47 118.14
CA LEU A 162 94.68 -12.95 119.03
C LEU A 162 94.53 -11.50 119.54
N ALA A 163 94.13 -11.23 120.79
CA ALA A 163 94.66 -11.59 122.13
C ALA A 163 95.97 -10.84 122.51
N LYS A 164 95.88 -9.92 123.51
CA LYS A 164 96.57 -9.97 124.83
C LYS A 164 96.65 -8.61 125.56
N LEU A 165 96.21 -8.66 126.83
CA LEU A 165 96.80 -8.12 128.08
C LEU A 165 96.84 -6.60 128.41
N GLN A 166 96.33 -6.34 129.63
CA GLN A 166 96.70 -5.32 130.64
C GLN A 166 96.31 -3.84 130.40
N ASP A 167 95.27 -3.33 131.08
CA ASP A 167 95.32 -2.62 132.39
C ASP A 167 93.88 -2.15 132.83
N PRO A 168 93.55 -1.98 134.13
CA PRO A 168 92.18 -1.73 134.64
C PRO A 168 91.53 -0.36 134.35
N PHE A 169 92.14 0.49 133.52
CA PHE A 169 91.62 1.84 133.19
C PHE A 169 91.28 2.02 131.71
N ASP A 170 91.21 0.92 130.95
CA ASP A 170 91.06 0.94 129.50
C ASP A 170 89.65 0.50 129.04
N LEU A 171 88.74 0.13 129.95
CA LEU A 171 87.36 -0.20 129.56
C LEU A 171 86.62 0.99 128.94
N ASP A 172 86.88 2.22 129.41
CA ASP A 172 86.28 3.43 128.84
C ASP A 172 86.85 3.77 127.46
N VAL A 173 88.17 3.67 127.29
CA VAL A 173 88.82 3.97 126.00
C VAL A 173 88.52 2.89 124.96
N ILE A 174 88.50 1.61 125.36
CA ILE A 174 88.09 0.50 124.49
C ILE A 174 86.61 0.60 124.14
N ARG A 175 85.74 0.98 125.10
CA ARG A 175 84.31 1.24 124.86
C ARG A 175 84.11 2.40 123.90
N VAL A 176 84.75 3.54 124.13
CA VAL A 176 84.68 4.73 123.25
C VAL A 176 85.27 4.42 121.86
N LYS A 177 86.35 3.64 121.76
CA LYS A 177 86.93 3.23 120.48
C LYS A 177 86.05 2.21 119.74
N GLN A 178 85.38 1.31 120.46
CA GLN A 178 84.31 0.48 119.90
C GLN A 178 83.12 1.31 119.45
N GLU A 179 82.67 2.28 120.24
CA GLU A 179 81.58 3.20 119.90
C GLU A 179 81.91 4.06 118.68
N ILE A 180 83.10 4.67 118.61
CA ILE A 180 83.58 5.39 117.41
C ILE A 180 83.61 4.45 116.20
N GLY A 181 84.07 3.20 116.39
CA GLY A 181 84.07 2.16 115.36
C GLY A 181 82.67 1.72 114.92
N MET A 182 81.67 1.74 115.81
CA MET A 182 80.27 1.47 115.51
C MET A 182 79.64 2.67 114.78
N VAL A 183 79.81 3.89 115.29
CA VAL A 183 79.29 5.13 114.70
C VAL A 183 79.87 5.36 113.30
N THR A 184 81.16 5.08 113.07
CA THR A 184 81.74 5.19 111.72
C THR A 184 81.22 4.13 110.76
N LYS A 185 80.96 2.89 111.23
CA LYS A 185 80.30 1.86 110.42
C LYS A 185 78.86 2.25 110.09
N GLU A 186 78.11 2.75 111.06
CA GLU A 186 76.74 3.25 110.88
C GLU A 186 76.69 4.42 109.91
N LEU A 187 77.61 5.39 110.02
CA LEU A 187 77.72 6.52 109.10
C LEU A 187 78.01 6.06 107.66
N ARG A 188 78.89 5.07 107.49
CA ARG A 188 79.20 4.49 106.17
C ARG A 188 78.01 3.71 105.59
N LEU A 189 77.24 3.04 106.43
CA LEU A 189 75.99 2.37 106.02
C LEU A 189 74.90 3.39 105.67
N ALA A 190 74.77 4.47 106.44
CA ALA A 190 73.81 5.55 106.19
C ALA A 190 74.10 6.29 104.88
N THR A 191 75.36 6.65 104.63
CA THR A 191 75.79 7.27 103.35
C THR A 191 75.61 6.32 102.16
N ALA A 192 75.96 5.03 102.31
CA ALA A 192 75.69 4.03 101.27
C ALA A 192 74.19 3.82 101.02
N ALA A 193 73.36 3.91 102.06
CA ALA A 193 71.91 3.85 101.94
C ALA A 193 71.34 5.12 101.28
N GLU A 194 71.86 6.30 101.58
CA GLU A 194 71.52 7.57 100.94
C GLU A 194 71.85 7.54 99.44
N GLU A 195 73.05 7.08 99.05
CA GLU A 195 73.40 6.92 97.63
C GLU A 195 72.49 5.94 96.90
N LYS A 196 72.11 4.82 97.55
CA LYS A 196 71.12 3.87 96.99
C LYS A 196 69.74 4.52 96.85
N SER A 197 69.32 5.30 97.86
CA SER A 197 68.06 6.05 97.83
C SER A 197 68.06 7.09 96.69
N LYS A 198 69.15 7.83 96.52
CA LYS A 198 69.32 8.78 95.42
C LYS A 198 69.26 8.10 94.06
N LYS A 199 69.96 6.97 93.87
CA LYS A 199 69.88 6.17 92.63
C LYS A 199 68.46 5.65 92.37
N ALA A 200 67.75 5.22 93.41
CA ALA A 200 66.35 4.81 93.30
C ALA A 200 65.43 5.98 92.91
N MET A 201 65.68 7.17 93.47
CA MET A 201 64.95 8.40 93.15
C MET A 201 65.22 8.87 91.72
N ASP A 202 66.48 8.84 91.27
CA ASP A 202 66.86 9.16 89.88
C ASP A 202 66.22 8.15 88.90
N GLY A 203 66.23 6.86 89.25
CA GLY A 203 65.54 5.82 88.48
C GLY A 203 64.03 6.04 88.40
N LEU A 204 63.39 6.43 89.51
CA LEU A 204 61.98 6.80 89.53
C LEU A 204 61.71 8.04 88.65
N ALA A 205 62.57 9.06 88.71
CA ALA A 205 62.43 10.27 87.89
C ALA A 205 62.57 9.96 86.39
N LEU A 206 63.46 9.05 86.00
CA LEU A 206 63.57 8.57 84.61
C LEU A 206 62.32 7.81 84.19
N ALA A 207 61.83 6.88 85.01
CA ALA A 207 60.60 6.12 84.72
C ALA A 207 59.38 7.04 84.58
N LEU A 208 59.23 8.05 85.44
CA LEU A 208 58.15 9.03 85.34
C LEU A 208 58.24 9.88 84.06
N LYS A 209 59.46 10.27 83.65
CA LYS A 209 59.66 10.98 82.38
C LYS A 209 59.28 10.11 81.19
N GLU A 210 59.70 8.84 81.19
CA GLU A 210 59.37 7.88 80.13
C GLU A 210 57.85 7.68 80.03
N VAL A 211 57.18 7.37 81.15
CA VAL A 211 55.72 7.25 81.22
C VAL A 211 55.02 8.52 80.75
N SER A 212 55.53 9.70 81.11
CA SER A 212 54.96 10.97 80.67
C SER A 212 55.13 11.19 79.16
N THR A 213 56.30 10.85 78.60
CA THR A 213 56.53 10.93 77.15
C THR A 213 55.71 9.92 76.37
N GLU A 214 55.57 8.68 76.84
CA GLU A 214 54.72 7.66 76.23
C GLU A 214 53.25 8.04 76.30
N ALA A 215 52.78 8.56 77.44
CA ALA A 215 51.41 9.07 77.58
C ALA A 215 51.13 10.23 76.61
N ASN A 216 52.09 11.15 76.43
CA ASN A 216 51.98 12.24 75.46
C ASN A 216 51.99 11.72 74.01
N GLN A 217 52.86 10.77 73.66
CA GLN A 217 52.89 10.14 72.34
C GLN A 217 51.60 9.36 72.04
N ALA A 218 51.05 8.65 73.03
CA ALA A 218 49.78 7.94 72.90
C ALA A 218 48.62 8.92 72.66
N LYS A 219 48.62 10.06 73.35
CA LYS A 219 47.63 11.14 73.16
C LYS A 219 47.73 11.75 71.76
N GLU A 220 48.93 11.97 71.25
CA GLU A 220 49.15 12.47 69.89
C GLU A 220 48.65 11.45 68.85
N ARG A 221 49.03 10.17 68.98
CA ARG A 221 48.53 9.10 68.10
C ARG A 221 47.00 8.97 68.13
N LEU A 222 46.39 9.10 69.30
CA LEU A 222 44.93 9.11 69.45
C LEU A 222 44.31 10.31 68.72
N SER A 223 44.90 11.50 68.85
CA SER A 223 44.42 12.70 68.14
C SER A 223 44.52 12.54 66.62
N ILE A 224 45.64 12.02 66.11
CA ILE A 224 45.82 11.72 64.68
C ILE A 224 44.74 10.73 64.22
N SER A 225 44.58 9.61 64.93
CA SER A 225 43.58 8.58 64.61
C SER A 225 42.14 9.14 64.62
N GLN A 226 41.82 10.01 65.58
CA GLN A 226 40.51 10.69 65.64
C GLN A 226 40.28 11.59 64.42
N THR A 227 41.27 12.40 64.02
CA THR A 227 41.15 13.27 62.85
C THR A 227 41.04 12.47 61.55
N GLU A 228 41.77 11.37 61.42
CA GLU A 228 41.68 10.48 60.26
C GLU A 228 40.31 9.78 60.19
N LEU A 229 39.78 9.34 61.33
CA LEU A 229 38.46 8.73 61.39
C LEU A 229 37.36 9.72 60.98
N GLU A 230 37.46 10.98 61.40
CA GLU A 230 36.52 12.03 60.98
C GLU A 230 36.65 12.34 59.49
N ARG A 231 37.89 12.38 58.96
CA ARG A 231 38.15 12.52 57.52
C ARG A 231 37.46 11.40 56.72
N VAL A 232 37.66 10.14 57.11
CA VAL A 232 37.04 8.96 56.47
C VAL A 232 35.52 8.99 56.59
N ARG A 233 34.95 9.41 57.73
CA ARG A 233 33.49 9.59 57.89
C ARG A 233 32.93 10.63 56.93
N SER A 234 33.60 11.77 56.78
CA SER A 234 33.18 12.82 55.84
C SER A 234 33.23 12.32 54.38
N GLU A 235 34.23 11.51 54.05
CA GLU A 235 34.39 10.90 52.74
C GLU A 235 33.32 9.86 52.45
N ALA A 236 33.03 8.97 53.41
CA ALA A 236 31.94 8.02 53.32
C ALA A 236 30.57 8.72 53.15
N SER A 237 30.34 9.81 53.87
CA SER A 237 29.12 10.62 53.74
C SER A 237 28.99 11.23 52.34
N ARG A 238 30.07 11.82 51.81
CA ARG A 238 30.12 12.39 50.46
C ARG A 238 29.87 11.34 49.38
N SER A 239 30.50 10.17 49.50
CA SER A 239 30.29 9.06 48.56
C SER A 239 28.86 8.53 48.61
N ARG A 240 28.24 8.42 49.79
CA ARG A 240 26.82 8.06 49.90
C ARG A 240 25.89 9.09 49.25
N ALA A 241 26.17 10.38 49.42
CA ALA A 241 25.38 11.43 48.79
C ALA A 241 25.50 11.39 47.26
N MET A 242 26.71 11.17 46.75
CA MET A 242 26.97 10.97 45.31
C MET A 242 26.20 9.75 44.77
N LEU A 243 26.25 8.62 45.47
CA LEU A 243 25.53 7.40 45.08
C LEU A 243 24.01 7.63 45.00
N LYS A 244 23.42 8.27 46.01
CA LYS A 244 22.00 8.62 46.00
C LYS A 244 21.65 9.54 44.83
N ALA A 245 22.45 10.57 44.58
CA ALA A 245 22.23 11.47 43.47
C ALA A 245 22.35 10.77 42.10
N THR A 246 23.22 9.76 41.96
CA THR A 246 23.30 8.96 40.74
C THR A 246 22.14 7.95 40.61
N GLU A 247 21.67 7.40 41.72
CA GLU A 247 20.52 6.49 41.77
C GLU A 247 19.22 7.22 41.38
N GLU A 248 18.99 8.43 41.91
CA GLU A 248 17.87 9.29 41.51
C GLU A 248 17.91 9.63 40.02
N LYS A 249 19.09 9.96 39.47
CA LYS A 249 19.25 10.21 38.03
C LYS A 249 18.95 8.98 37.19
N LEU A 250 19.36 7.80 37.67
CA LEU A 250 19.07 6.53 37.00
C LEU A 250 17.58 6.25 36.99
N GLN A 251 16.89 6.45 38.13
CA GLN A 251 15.42 6.31 38.20
C GLN A 251 14.71 7.24 37.22
N VAL A 252 15.12 8.51 37.12
CA VAL A 252 14.55 9.45 36.14
C VAL A 252 14.79 8.96 34.71
N ALA A 253 16.00 8.50 34.39
CA ALA A 253 16.31 7.97 33.06
C ALA A 253 15.50 6.70 32.72
N GLU A 254 15.23 5.84 33.70
CA GLU A 254 14.37 4.66 33.53
C GLU A 254 12.91 5.05 33.24
N GLU A 255 12.36 6.02 33.96
CA GLU A 255 11.00 6.51 33.70
C GLU A 255 10.89 7.21 32.34
N GLU A 256 11.91 7.98 31.94
CA GLU A 256 11.99 8.56 30.60
C GLU A 256 12.07 7.48 29.51
N ALA A 257 12.86 6.43 29.72
CA ALA A 257 12.95 5.31 28.78
C ALA A 257 11.62 4.56 28.65
N LYS A 258 10.90 4.32 29.76
CA LYS A 258 9.54 3.72 29.74
C LYS A 258 8.57 4.59 28.96
N LYS A 259 8.59 5.91 29.19
CA LYS A 259 7.73 6.86 28.48
C LYS A 259 7.99 6.87 26.97
N LEU A 260 9.26 6.93 26.56
CA LEU A 260 9.64 6.89 25.14
C LEU A 260 9.25 5.56 24.50
N LYS A 261 9.35 4.45 25.25
CA LYS A 261 8.90 3.14 24.78
C LYS A 261 7.39 3.13 24.52
N SER A 262 6.57 3.63 25.46
CA SER A 262 5.12 3.74 25.25
C SER A 262 4.76 4.66 24.08
N GLU A 263 5.46 5.79 23.91
CA GLU A 263 5.23 6.71 22.78
C GLU A 263 5.59 6.06 21.43
N ALA A 264 6.63 5.23 21.39
CA ALA A 264 6.99 4.45 20.21
C ALA A 264 5.94 3.36 19.90
N GLU A 265 5.44 2.66 20.91
CA GLU A 265 4.35 1.67 20.78
C GLU A 265 3.06 2.31 20.25
N ASP A 266 2.67 3.46 20.80
CA ASP A 266 1.51 4.24 20.33
C ASP A 266 1.71 4.72 18.88
N SER A 267 2.91 5.21 18.55
CA SER A 267 3.23 5.62 17.18
C SER A 267 3.10 4.45 16.20
N VAL A 268 3.62 3.28 16.56
CA VAL A 268 3.48 2.06 15.74
C VAL A 268 2.01 1.66 15.61
N ALA A 269 1.22 1.73 16.68
CA ALA A 269 -0.22 1.43 16.62
C ALA A 269 -0.97 2.37 15.66
N THR A 270 -0.72 3.67 15.72
CA THR A 270 -1.35 4.65 14.80
C THR A 270 -0.93 4.45 13.34
N TRP A 271 0.31 4.04 13.08
CA TRP A 271 0.76 3.70 11.72
C TRP A 271 0.09 2.43 11.20
N ASN A 272 -0.01 1.39 12.03
CA ASN A 272 -0.70 0.15 11.68
C ASN A 272 -2.19 0.41 11.39
N GLU A 273 -2.85 1.28 12.15
CA GLU A 273 -4.23 1.66 11.90
C GLU A 273 -4.40 2.37 10.55
N LYS A 274 -3.50 3.31 10.22
CA LYS A 274 -3.48 3.99 8.92
C LYS A 274 -3.22 3.03 7.77
N GLU A 275 -2.23 2.14 7.93
CA GLU A 275 -1.90 1.11 6.94
C GLU A 275 -3.10 0.19 6.68
N ASN A 276 -3.78 -0.27 7.74
CA ASN A 276 -5.01 -1.04 7.62
C ASN A 276 -6.12 -0.27 6.90
N GLY A 277 -6.25 1.04 7.17
CA GLY A 277 -7.15 1.93 6.43
C GLY A 277 -6.85 1.96 4.93
N PHE A 278 -5.58 2.13 4.54
CA PHE A 278 -5.17 2.12 3.13
C PHE A 278 -5.39 0.76 2.46
N ILE A 279 -5.05 -0.34 3.14
CA ILE A 279 -5.29 -1.70 2.65
C ILE A 279 -6.79 -1.91 2.39
N ASN A 280 -7.66 -1.45 3.28
CA ASN A 280 -9.11 -1.56 3.10
C ASN A 280 -9.59 -0.73 1.91
N CYS A 281 -9.15 0.52 1.75
CA CYS A 281 -9.48 1.32 0.57
C CYS A 281 -9.01 0.67 -0.74
N MET A 282 -7.83 0.06 -0.72
CA MET A 282 -7.30 -0.67 -1.89
C MET A 282 -8.19 -1.87 -2.22
N LYS A 283 -8.54 -2.69 -1.23
CA LYS A 283 -9.45 -3.83 -1.41
C LYS A 283 -10.81 -3.42 -1.95
N THR A 284 -11.43 -2.37 -1.40
CA THR A 284 -12.73 -1.89 -1.92
C THR A 284 -12.61 -1.40 -3.35
N SER A 285 -11.52 -0.70 -3.70
CA SER A 285 -11.29 -0.26 -5.08
C SER A 285 -11.04 -1.43 -6.05
N GLU A 286 -10.35 -2.48 -5.61
CA GLU A 286 -10.15 -3.70 -6.39
C GLU A 286 -11.47 -4.44 -6.64
N GLU A 287 -12.33 -4.52 -5.62
CA GLU A 287 -13.68 -5.08 -5.73
C GLU A 287 -14.57 -4.26 -6.68
N GLU A 288 -14.53 -2.92 -6.60
CA GLU A 288 -15.23 -2.02 -7.52
C GLU A 288 -14.76 -2.22 -8.97
N ILE A 289 -13.45 -2.29 -9.21
CA ILE A 289 -12.90 -2.59 -10.55
C ILE A 289 -13.38 -3.96 -11.04
N ALA A 290 -13.39 -4.97 -10.19
CA ALA A 290 -13.88 -6.30 -10.55
C ALA A 290 -15.38 -6.28 -10.91
N ASN A 291 -16.18 -5.49 -10.21
CA ASN A 291 -17.60 -5.33 -10.50
C ASN A 291 -17.83 -4.57 -11.83
N LEU A 292 -17.12 -3.47 -12.06
CA LEU A 292 -17.18 -2.73 -13.32
C LEU A 292 -16.78 -3.59 -14.52
N ARG A 293 -15.77 -4.46 -14.37
CA ARG A 293 -15.39 -5.43 -15.41
C ARG A 293 -16.52 -6.41 -15.70
N LYS A 294 -17.13 -7.00 -14.67
CA LYS A 294 -18.28 -7.90 -14.84
C LYS A 294 -19.47 -7.21 -15.51
N GLU A 295 -19.73 -5.94 -15.19
CA GLU A 295 -20.79 -5.16 -15.85
C GLU A 295 -20.45 -4.87 -17.32
N ASN A 296 -19.20 -4.54 -17.62
CA ASN A 296 -18.73 -4.35 -18.99
C ASN A 296 -18.90 -5.63 -19.83
N ASP A 297 -18.52 -6.79 -19.28
CA ASP A 297 -18.70 -8.09 -19.93
C ASP A 297 -20.19 -8.36 -20.25
N LYS A 298 -21.10 -8.09 -19.29
CA LYS A 298 -22.55 -8.20 -19.51
C LYS A 298 -23.06 -7.27 -20.60
N LEU A 299 -22.56 -6.02 -20.66
CA LEU A 299 -22.93 -5.07 -21.71
C LEU A 299 -22.42 -5.51 -23.09
N ILE A 300 -21.19 -6.04 -23.16
CA ILE A 300 -20.65 -6.63 -24.40
C ILE A 300 -21.51 -7.79 -24.87
N ASP A 301 -21.89 -8.70 -23.97
CA ASP A 301 -22.78 -9.82 -24.31
C ASP A 301 -24.16 -9.35 -24.76
N SER A 302 -24.73 -8.36 -24.10
CA SER A 302 -26.02 -7.79 -24.50
C SER A 302 -25.96 -7.12 -25.88
N LEU A 303 -24.86 -6.40 -26.17
CA LEU A 303 -24.61 -5.84 -27.50
C LEU A 303 -24.44 -6.92 -28.56
N ARG A 304 -23.74 -8.02 -28.23
CA ARG A 304 -23.57 -9.16 -29.13
C ARG A 304 -24.92 -9.79 -29.48
N ILE A 305 -25.76 -10.06 -28.48
CA ILE A 305 -27.12 -10.60 -28.69
C ILE A 305 -27.96 -9.64 -29.54
N SER A 306 -27.95 -8.34 -29.25
CA SER A 306 -28.69 -7.35 -30.03
C SER A 306 -28.24 -7.30 -31.51
N ARG A 307 -26.94 -7.42 -31.78
CA ARG A 307 -26.41 -7.52 -33.15
C ARG A 307 -26.85 -8.79 -33.86
N GLU A 308 -26.83 -9.93 -33.17
CA GLU A 308 -27.32 -11.20 -33.71
C GLU A 308 -28.81 -11.09 -34.08
N ASP A 309 -29.62 -10.49 -33.22
CA ASP A 309 -31.05 -10.28 -33.48
C ASP A 309 -31.31 -9.28 -34.61
N TYR A 310 -30.50 -8.22 -34.72
CA TYR A 310 -30.55 -7.30 -35.86
C TYR A 310 -30.28 -8.03 -37.19
N VAL A 311 -29.28 -8.93 -37.23
CA VAL A 311 -28.99 -9.73 -38.42
C VAL A 311 -30.16 -10.65 -38.75
N LYS A 312 -30.73 -11.36 -37.77
CA LYS A 312 -31.91 -12.21 -37.96
C LYS A 312 -33.11 -11.42 -38.50
N LEU A 313 -33.41 -10.26 -37.93
CA LEU A 313 -34.50 -9.39 -38.36
C LEU A 313 -34.28 -8.87 -39.79
N ARG A 314 -33.05 -8.50 -40.14
CA ARG A 314 -32.71 -8.08 -41.50
C ARG A 314 -32.91 -9.22 -42.50
N ASP A 315 -32.57 -10.45 -42.14
CA ASP A 315 -32.76 -11.60 -43.04
C ASP A 315 -34.24 -11.98 -43.19
N ILE A 316 -35.04 -11.90 -42.12
CA ILE A 316 -36.50 -12.02 -42.20
C ILE A 316 -37.08 -10.93 -43.12
N LEU A 317 -36.63 -9.68 -42.98
CA LEU A 317 -37.09 -8.58 -43.83
C LEU A 317 -36.73 -8.80 -45.30
N LYS A 318 -35.50 -9.25 -45.60
CA LYS A 318 -35.12 -9.61 -46.98
C LYS A 318 -36.02 -10.70 -47.54
N HIS A 319 -36.31 -11.72 -46.74
CA HIS A 319 -37.19 -12.81 -47.16
C HIS A 319 -38.61 -12.30 -47.46
N ALA A 320 -39.18 -11.48 -46.59
CA ALA A 320 -40.50 -10.87 -46.80
C ALA A 320 -40.54 -9.95 -48.04
N VAL A 321 -39.46 -9.20 -48.31
CA VAL A 321 -39.34 -8.40 -49.54
C VAL A 321 -39.33 -9.29 -50.77
N ASN A 322 -38.55 -10.38 -50.76
CA ASN A 322 -38.51 -11.32 -51.88
C ASN A 322 -39.87 -12.00 -52.11
N GLU A 323 -40.56 -12.41 -51.04
CA GLU A 323 -41.92 -12.96 -51.14
C GLU A 323 -42.91 -11.92 -51.71
N ALA A 324 -42.84 -10.67 -51.24
CA ALA A 324 -43.67 -9.59 -51.78
C ALA A 324 -43.40 -9.32 -53.25
N THR A 325 -42.14 -9.41 -53.72
CA THR A 325 -41.80 -9.28 -55.15
C THR A 325 -42.38 -10.43 -55.97
N VAL A 326 -42.30 -11.68 -55.50
CA VAL A 326 -42.90 -12.83 -56.18
C VAL A 326 -44.41 -12.68 -56.27
N VAL A 327 -45.08 -12.26 -55.20
CA VAL A 327 -46.54 -11.99 -55.21
C VAL A 327 -46.90 -10.87 -56.18
N LYS A 328 -46.09 -9.80 -56.25
CA LYS A 328 -46.29 -8.70 -57.20
C LYS A 328 -46.17 -9.17 -58.65
N GLU A 329 -45.17 -9.99 -58.96
CA GLU A 329 -44.99 -10.58 -60.30
C GLU A 329 -46.15 -11.49 -60.68
N ALA A 330 -46.58 -12.37 -59.76
CA ALA A 330 -47.74 -13.23 -59.95
C ALA A 330 -49.04 -12.42 -60.18
N LEU A 331 -49.23 -11.32 -59.44
CA LEU A 331 -50.36 -10.42 -59.63
C LEU A 331 -50.31 -9.73 -61.01
N GLU A 332 -49.13 -9.35 -61.48
CA GLU A 332 -48.97 -8.71 -62.79
C GLU A 332 -49.28 -9.70 -63.92
N ILE A 333 -48.82 -10.95 -63.82
CA ILE A 333 -49.20 -12.03 -64.74
C ILE A 333 -50.73 -12.18 -64.76
N ALA A 334 -51.37 -12.32 -63.60
CA ALA A 334 -52.82 -12.45 -63.51
C ALA A 334 -53.58 -11.25 -64.10
N ARG A 335 -53.05 -10.02 -63.98
CA ARG A 335 -53.62 -8.82 -64.64
C ARG A 335 -53.50 -8.88 -66.15
N THR A 336 -52.32 -9.25 -66.67
CA THR A 336 -52.10 -9.37 -68.11
C THR A 336 -52.98 -10.46 -68.74
N GLU A 337 -53.11 -11.61 -68.08
CA GLU A 337 -54.01 -12.68 -68.48
C GLU A 337 -55.48 -12.21 -68.43
N ASN A 338 -55.87 -11.45 -67.40
CA ASN A 338 -57.23 -10.90 -67.31
C ASN A 338 -57.54 -9.90 -68.44
N SER A 339 -56.59 -9.05 -68.83
CA SER A 339 -56.75 -8.18 -70.00
C SER A 339 -56.86 -8.98 -71.29
N GLN A 340 -56.00 -9.98 -71.51
CA GLN A 340 -56.07 -10.84 -72.70
C GLN A 340 -57.42 -11.57 -72.79
N LEU A 341 -57.94 -12.07 -71.67
CA LEU A 341 -59.26 -12.70 -71.63
C LEU A 341 -60.40 -11.71 -71.92
N LYS A 342 -60.30 -10.46 -71.48
CA LYS A 342 -61.27 -9.40 -71.81
C LYS A 342 -61.24 -9.06 -73.30
N ASP A 343 -60.04 -8.95 -73.88
CA ASP A 343 -59.86 -8.68 -75.31
C ASP A 343 -60.46 -9.81 -76.14
N LEU A 344 -60.12 -11.07 -75.82
CA LEU A 344 -60.71 -12.26 -76.46
C LEU A 344 -62.24 -12.31 -76.31
N LEU A 345 -62.77 -11.97 -75.14
CA LEU A 345 -64.21 -11.91 -74.92
C LEU A 345 -64.86 -10.85 -75.82
N SER A 346 -64.23 -9.68 -75.95
CA SER A 346 -64.72 -8.61 -76.83
C SER A 346 -64.68 -9.00 -78.31
N GLU A 347 -63.63 -9.70 -78.76
CA GLU A 347 -63.55 -10.25 -80.11
C GLU A 347 -64.67 -11.27 -80.37
N LYS A 348 -64.96 -12.16 -79.42
CA LYS A 348 -66.06 -13.11 -79.52
C LYS A 348 -67.43 -12.44 -79.52
N GLU A 349 -67.62 -11.41 -78.70
CA GLU A 349 -68.84 -10.61 -78.69
C GLU A 349 -69.05 -9.90 -80.04
N ASN A 350 -68.00 -9.30 -80.61
CA ASN A 350 -68.05 -8.68 -81.93
C ASN A 350 -68.36 -9.69 -83.05
N ALA A 351 -67.75 -10.88 -82.99
CA ALA A 351 -68.04 -11.98 -83.93
C ALA A 351 -69.49 -12.47 -83.79
N TYR A 352 -70.00 -12.60 -82.57
CA TYR A 352 -71.39 -12.95 -82.30
C TYR A 352 -72.37 -11.90 -82.85
N GLN A 353 -72.09 -10.61 -82.62
CA GLN A 353 -72.90 -9.52 -83.17
C GLN A 353 -72.90 -9.52 -84.71
N SER A 354 -71.76 -9.81 -85.34
CA SER A 354 -71.65 -9.94 -86.79
C SER A 354 -72.51 -11.11 -87.32
N ILE A 355 -72.37 -12.30 -86.73
CA ILE A 355 -73.20 -13.47 -87.07
C ILE A 355 -74.70 -13.16 -86.87
N LYS A 356 -75.05 -12.47 -85.79
CA LYS A 356 -76.44 -12.06 -85.53
C LYS A 356 -76.97 -11.12 -86.62
N GLN A 357 -76.18 -10.14 -87.06
CA GLN A 357 -76.56 -9.24 -88.15
C GLN A 357 -76.72 -10.00 -89.48
N GLU A 358 -75.77 -10.88 -89.81
CA GLU A 358 -75.85 -11.75 -90.99
C GLU A 358 -77.10 -12.64 -90.95
N TYR A 359 -77.44 -13.20 -89.80
CA TYR A 359 -78.66 -13.98 -89.60
C TYR A 359 -79.93 -13.16 -89.82
N GLU A 360 -80.01 -11.94 -89.30
CA GLU A 360 -81.15 -11.05 -89.56
C GLU A 360 -81.24 -10.66 -91.05
N CYS A 361 -80.11 -10.37 -91.71
CA CYS A 361 -80.07 -10.16 -93.16
C CYS A 361 -80.54 -11.39 -93.94
N LEU A 362 -80.09 -12.59 -93.55
CA LEU A 362 -80.50 -13.85 -94.15
C LEU A 362 -82.01 -14.06 -93.98
N LYS A 363 -82.57 -13.82 -92.79
CA LYS A 363 -84.01 -13.92 -92.51
C LYS A 363 -84.84 -12.94 -93.34
N VAL A 364 -84.36 -11.70 -93.53
CA VAL A 364 -85.01 -10.73 -94.43
C VAL A 364 -84.94 -11.21 -95.88
N SER A 365 -83.79 -11.72 -96.34
CA SER A 365 -83.62 -12.25 -97.69
C SER A 365 -84.43 -13.53 -97.93
N GLU A 366 -84.58 -14.39 -96.92
CA GLU A 366 -85.42 -15.58 -96.93
C GLU A 366 -86.89 -15.19 -97.03
N ALA A 367 -87.35 -14.23 -96.24
CA ALA A 367 -88.71 -13.70 -96.34
C ALA A 367 -88.99 -13.15 -97.75
N ALA A 368 -88.06 -12.37 -98.32
CA ALA A 368 -88.17 -11.86 -99.69
C ALA A 368 -88.18 -12.99 -100.74
N ALA A 369 -87.34 -14.01 -100.60
CA ALA A 369 -87.32 -15.18 -101.47
C ALA A 369 -88.62 -15.98 -101.36
N VAL A 370 -89.13 -16.21 -100.15
CA VAL A 370 -90.42 -16.87 -99.90
C VAL A 370 -91.56 -16.10 -100.55
N ASP A 371 -91.57 -14.76 -100.46
CA ASP A 371 -92.59 -13.94 -101.10
C ASP A 371 -92.47 -13.99 -102.63
N SER A 372 -91.27 -13.96 -103.20
CA SER A 372 -91.07 -14.17 -104.64
C SER A 372 -91.53 -15.56 -105.10
N VAL A 373 -91.32 -16.62 -104.31
CA VAL A 373 -91.82 -17.97 -104.59
C VAL A 373 -93.34 -18.01 -104.50
N LYS A 374 -93.96 -17.31 -103.52
CA LYS A 374 -95.42 -17.18 -103.44
C LYS A 374 -95.97 -16.45 -104.67
N GLU A 375 -95.33 -15.37 -105.11
CA GLU A 375 -95.71 -14.64 -106.32
C GLU A 375 -95.58 -15.51 -107.57
N LEU A 376 -94.47 -16.22 -107.76
CA LEU A 376 -94.28 -17.16 -108.88
C LEU A 376 -95.30 -18.29 -108.86
N LYS A 377 -95.62 -18.85 -107.67
CA LYS A 377 -96.74 -19.80 -107.53
C LYS A 377 -98.08 -19.17 -107.91
N GLY A 378 -98.28 -17.91 -107.54
CA GLY A 378 -99.45 -17.11 -107.96
C GLY A 378 -99.50 -16.91 -109.48
N PHE A 379 -98.38 -16.58 -110.12
CA PHE A 379 -98.27 -16.49 -111.57
C PHE A 379 -98.53 -17.84 -112.23
N LEU A 380 -97.95 -18.93 -111.72
CA LEU A 380 -98.22 -20.28 -112.23
C LEU A 380 -99.71 -20.62 -112.14
N ALA A 381 -100.37 -20.31 -111.01
CA ALA A 381 -101.81 -20.46 -110.85
C ALA A 381 -102.62 -19.53 -111.78
N ALA A 382 -102.12 -18.33 -112.11
CA ALA A 382 -102.77 -17.40 -113.04
C ALA A 382 -102.55 -17.76 -114.52
N THR A 383 -101.37 -18.25 -114.91
CA THR A 383 -101.12 -18.82 -116.25
C THR A 383 -101.78 -20.17 -116.45
N SER A 384 -102.08 -20.89 -115.36
CA SER A 384 -102.94 -22.08 -115.38
C SER A 384 -104.40 -21.76 -115.74
N ASN A 385 -104.80 -20.49 -115.90
CA ASN A 385 -106.17 -20.06 -116.21
C ASN A 385 -106.39 -19.59 -117.67
N MET A 386 -105.62 -20.10 -118.65
CA MET A 386 -106.02 -20.14 -120.07
C MET A 386 -105.78 -21.55 -120.61
N ASP A 387 -106.89 -22.24 -120.92
CA ASP A 387 -107.08 -23.59 -121.48
C ASP A 387 -106.88 -24.84 -120.59
N CYS A 388 -108.04 -25.48 -120.31
CA CYS A 388 -108.33 -26.85 -119.83
C CYS A 388 -108.25 -27.18 -118.32
N PRO A 389 -109.07 -28.14 -117.83
CA PRO A 389 -109.96 -27.94 -116.68
C PRO A 389 -109.72 -28.87 -115.47
N ASP A 390 -110.32 -28.45 -114.34
CA ASP A 390 -110.94 -29.21 -113.23
C ASP A 390 -110.16 -30.18 -112.32
N THR A 391 -110.54 -30.12 -111.03
CA THR A 391 -110.33 -31.00 -109.85
C THR A 391 -108.97 -30.89 -109.12
N ASP A 392 -108.78 -30.23 -107.97
CA ASP A 392 -109.58 -29.85 -106.78
C ASP A 392 -109.62 -30.90 -105.63
N TYR A 393 -109.21 -30.43 -104.44
CA TYR A 393 -109.53 -30.90 -103.07
C TYR A 393 -108.88 -32.20 -102.52
N TYR A 394 -108.34 -32.31 -101.29
CA TYR A 394 -108.50 -31.68 -99.95
C TYR A 394 -107.11 -31.55 -99.27
N SER A 395 -106.78 -30.77 -98.23
CA SER A 395 -107.31 -29.60 -97.52
C SER A 395 -106.53 -29.46 -96.21
N ARG A 396 -106.39 -28.21 -95.74
CA ARG A 396 -106.43 -27.76 -94.34
C ARG A 396 -105.27 -28.01 -93.35
N SER A 397 -104.66 -26.90 -92.94
CA SER A 397 -104.27 -26.58 -91.55
C SER A 397 -105.49 -26.64 -90.60
N PRO A 398 -105.33 -26.76 -89.25
CA PRO A 398 -105.02 -25.56 -88.44
C PRO A 398 -104.24 -25.77 -87.11
N VAL A 399 -103.73 -24.63 -86.65
CA VAL A 399 -103.31 -24.13 -85.32
C VAL A 399 -103.82 -24.86 -84.06
N SER A 400 -102.96 -24.88 -83.02
CA SER A 400 -103.17 -24.89 -81.53
C SER A 400 -102.26 -25.93 -80.85
N GLU A 401 -101.69 -25.84 -79.65
CA GLU A 401 -101.44 -24.85 -78.59
C GLU A 401 -100.66 -25.63 -77.49
N VAL A 402 -99.91 -24.95 -76.61
CA VAL A 402 -99.51 -25.40 -75.25
C VAL A 402 -98.53 -26.61 -75.11
N LYS A 403 -97.32 -26.39 -74.54
CA LYS A 403 -96.96 -26.66 -73.12
C LYS A 403 -95.45 -26.63 -72.88
N GLU A 404 -95.09 -25.85 -71.86
CA GLU A 404 -93.87 -25.90 -71.08
C GLU A 404 -93.57 -27.33 -70.58
N SER A 405 -92.33 -27.80 -70.74
CA SER A 405 -91.81 -28.94 -69.97
C SER A 405 -90.33 -28.72 -69.69
N ARG A 406 -90.04 -28.44 -68.41
CA ARG A 406 -88.69 -28.47 -67.85
C ARG A 406 -88.09 -29.85 -68.10
N ARG A 407 -86.92 -29.90 -68.74
CA ARG A 407 -85.95 -30.98 -68.56
C ARG A 407 -84.59 -30.38 -68.26
N SER A 408 -84.18 -30.54 -67.00
CA SER A 408 -82.80 -30.37 -66.56
C SER A 408 -81.96 -31.48 -67.21
N GLU A 409 -81.13 -31.12 -68.17
CA GLU A 409 -80.06 -32.00 -68.65
C GLU A 409 -78.77 -31.61 -67.93
N LYS A 410 -78.47 -32.38 -66.88
CA LYS A 410 -77.11 -32.52 -66.35
C LYS A 410 -76.32 -33.30 -67.40
N VAL A 411 -75.41 -32.61 -68.07
CA VAL A 411 -74.36 -33.24 -68.89
C VAL A 411 -73.04 -33.20 -68.10
N PRO A 412 -72.28 -34.31 -68.09
CA PRO A 412 -71.11 -34.51 -67.24
C PRO A 412 -69.85 -33.89 -67.86
N SER A 413 -68.91 -33.49 -67.01
CA SER A 413 -67.57 -33.08 -67.43
C SER A 413 -66.52 -33.86 -66.63
N ASP A 414 -66.17 -35.02 -67.18
CA ASP A 414 -64.86 -35.67 -67.07
C ASP A 414 -64.06 -35.24 -68.31
N ARG A 415 -62.73 -35.17 -68.41
CA ARG A 415 -61.53 -35.36 -67.57
C ARG A 415 -60.33 -35.04 -68.50
N TRP A 416 -59.11 -35.17 -67.97
CA TRP A 416 -57.74 -35.12 -68.56
C TRP A 416 -57.04 -33.77 -68.35
N GLY A 417 -55.86 -33.65 -67.71
CA GLY A 417 -54.93 -34.63 -67.11
C GLY A 417 -53.47 -34.16 -67.27
N GLY A 418 -52.63 -34.31 -66.23
CA GLY A 418 -51.14 -34.18 -66.24
C GLY A 418 -50.59 -33.16 -65.23
N GLU A 419 -50.20 -33.56 -64.00
CA GLU A 419 -48.82 -33.95 -63.55
C GLU A 419 -47.90 -32.71 -63.37
N SER A 420 -47.21 -32.40 -62.25
CA SER A 420 -46.52 -33.21 -61.23
C SER A 420 -46.23 -32.39 -59.95
N GLY A 421 -45.94 -33.06 -58.82
CA GLY A 421 -45.04 -32.53 -57.77
C GLY A 421 -45.59 -32.45 -56.34
N THR A 422 -45.60 -33.57 -55.63
CA THR A 422 -45.88 -33.65 -54.19
C THR A 422 -44.59 -33.66 -53.36
N HIS A 423 -44.48 -32.77 -52.37
CA HIS A 423 -43.61 -32.96 -51.22
C HIS A 423 -44.40 -32.71 -49.92
N ASN A 424 -44.23 -33.66 -49.01
CA ASN A 424 -45.04 -33.95 -47.83
C ASN A 424 -44.96 -32.88 -46.73
N LEU A 425 -46.10 -32.60 -46.07
CA LEU A 425 -46.12 -32.05 -44.71
C LEU A 425 -46.96 -32.96 -43.80
N LYS A 426 -46.27 -33.82 -43.05
CA LYS A 426 -46.86 -34.73 -42.08
C LYS A 426 -46.84 -34.05 -40.70
N ARG A 427 -48.04 -33.78 -40.17
CA ARG A 427 -48.28 -33.46 -38.76
C ARG A 427 -48.22 -34.76 -37.94
N TYR A 428 -47.53 -34.73 -36.80
CA TYR A 428 -47.90 -35.54 -35.64
C TYR A 428 -47.87 -34.71 -34.36
N SER A 429 -48.90 -34.97 -33.57
CA SER A 429 -49.21 -34.50 -32.23
C SER A 429 -48.07 -34.66 -31.22
N ARG A 430 -48.04 -33.75 -30.25
CA ARG A 430 -47.33 -33.91 -28.98
C ARG A 430 -48.37 -33.84 -27.85
N GLY A 431 -48.44 -34.90 -27.06
CA GLY A 431 -49.38 -35.07 -25.96
C GLY A 431 -49.04 -34.28 -24.71
N GLU A 432 -50.08 -34.09 -23.89
CA GLU A 432 -50.04 -33.61 -22.51
C GLU A 432 -49.60 -34.71 -21.52
N SER A 433 -48.95 -34.30 -20.44
CA SER A 433 -49.22 -34.80 -19.09
C SER A 433 -48.83 -33.74 -18.05
N VAL A 434 -49.55 -33.79 -16.93
CA VAL A 434 -49.79 -32.77 -15.89
C VAL A 434 -48.92 -33.02 -14.64
N THR A 435 -48.91 -32.00 -13.75
CA THR A 435 -48.50 -31.90 -12.32
C THR A 435 -47.19 -31.10 -12.09
N GLY A 436 -47.10 -30.07 -11.26
CA GLY A 436 -48.04 -29.33 -10.38
C GLY A 436 -47.26 -28.44 -9.39
N SER A 437 -47.93 -27.40 -8.85
CA SER A 437 -47.59 -26.55 -7.67
C SER A 437 -46.51 -25.47 -7.78
N LEU A 438 -46.60 -24.27 -7.16
CA LEU A 438 -47.67 -23.45 -6.55
C LEU A 438 -47.05 -22.05 -6.20
N TYR A 439 -47.92 -21.04 -6.03
CA TYR A 439 -47.75 -19.69 -5.45
C TYR A 439 -47.38 -18.50 -6.39
N GLY A 440 -48.40 -17.66 -6.65
CA GLY A 440 -48.27 -16.22 -6.97
C GLY A 440 -48.23 -15.37 -5.69
N PRO A 441 -48.69 -14.09 -5.68
CA PRO A 441 -49.28 -13.30 -6.77
C PRO A 441 -48.80 -11.82 -6.83
N SER A 442 -49.48 -11.04 -7.69
CA SER A 442 -49.69 -9.58 -7.61
C SER A 442 -48.74 -8.68 -8.42
N VAL A 443 -49.26 -7.94 -9.40
CA VAL A 443 -49.68 -6.54 -9.20
C VAL A 443 -50.44 -6.06 -10.43
N GLU A 444 -51.42 -5.22 -10.12
CA GLU A 444 -52.47 -4.65 -10.93
C GLU A 444 -52.02 -3.41 -11.73
N SER A 445 -52.85 -3.11 -12.73
CA SER A 445 -52.78 -2.02 -13.70
C SER A 445 -52.77 -0.62 -13.09
N SER A 446 -51.96 0.31 -13.63
CA SER A 446 -52.38 1.70 -13.91
C SER A 446 -51.38 2.50 -14.76
N ARG A 447 -51.79 2.72 -16.01
CA ARG A 447 -51.82 3.96 -16.81
C ARG A 447 -50.83 5.12 -16.55
N GLN A 448 -50.26 5.55 -17.70
CA GLN A 448 -49.99 6.94 -18.17
C GLN A 448 -49.07 7.81 -17.30
N VAL A 449 -48.05 8.49 -17.82
CA VAL A 449 -48.07 9.42 -18.96
C VAL A 449 -46.66 9.58 -19.56
N PHE A 450 -46.63 9.92 -20.85
CA PHE A 450 -45.49 10.28 -21.68
C PHE A 450 -44.59 11.42 -21.14
N GLY A 451 -43.32 11.38 -21.55
CA GLY A 451 -42.37 12.49 -21.51
C GLY A 451 -41.10 12.16 -22.30
N SER A 452 -41.14 12.36 -23.61
CA SER A 452 -40.10 12.12 -24.62
C SER A 452 -38.75 12.79 -24.32
N ILE A 453 -37.63 12.19 -24.78
CA ILE A 453 -36.73 12.74 -25.83
C ILE A 453 -35.41 11.93 -25.93
N SER A 454 -35.08 11.45 -27.14
CA SER A 454 -33.83 11.83 -27.83
C SER A 454 -33.69 11.13 -29.18
N ASN A 455 -33.67 11.95 -30.23
CA ASN A 455 -33.15 11.64 -31.55
C ASN A 455 -31.61 11.69 -31.49
N VAL A 456 -30.92 10.69 -32.05
CA VAL A 456 -29.56 10.85 -32.57
C VAL A 456 -29.44 10.06 -33.87
N SER A 457 -29.15 10.77 -34.96
CA SER A 457 -28.74 10.20 -36.24
C SER A 457 -27.23 10.43 -36.44
N ASP A 458 -26.51 9.33 -36.60
CA ASP A 458 -25.63 8.96 -37.71
C ASP A 458 -24.59 9.94 -38.30
N SER A 459 -23.32 9.52 -38.34
CA SER A 459 -22.30 9.72 -39.41
C SER A 459 -20.93 9.23 -38.88
N ARG A 460 -20.37 8.10 -39.32
CA ARG A 460 -19.69 7.76 -40.60
C ARG A 460 -18.30 8.42 -40.75
N ILE A 461 -17.27 7.58 -40.58
CA ILE A 461 -15.83 7.81 -40.82
C ILE A 461 -15.50 7.58 -42.31
N PRO A 462 -14.43 8.19 -42.84
CA PRO A 462 -13.59 7.47 -43.80
C PRO A 462 -12.10 7.48 -43.42
N SER A 463 -11.49 6.32 -43.64
CA SER A 463 -10.06 6.04 -43.59
C SER A 463 -9.45 6.17 -44.99
N SER A 464 -8.19 6.63 -45.09
CA SER A 464 -7.32 6.49 -46.27
C SER A 464 -5.88 6.93 -45.89
N LEU A 465 -4.88 6.04 -45.79
CA LEU A 465 -4.00 5.46 -46.83
C LEU A 465 -2.70 6.28 -47.03
N HIS A 466 -1.54 5.78 -46.58
CA HIS A 466 -0.27 5.73 -47.34
C HIS A 466 0.92 5.17 -46.51
N THR A 467 1.60 4.20 -47.12
CA THR A 467 2.89 3.59 -46.76
C THR A 467 4.02 4.25 -47.56
N TYR A 468 5.23 4.41 -47.01
CA TYR A 468 6.54 4.26 -47.68
C TYR A 468 7.67 4.10 -46.64
N ASP A 469 8.85 3.75 -47.16
CA ASP A 469 9.88 2.85 -46.67
C ASP A 469 11.24 3.57 -46.47
N THR A 470 12.11 2.97 -45.63
CA THR A 470 13.58 2.83 -45.76
C THR A 470 14.57 3.99 -45.46
N GLU A 471 15.79 3.55 -45.07
CA GLU A 471 17.14 4.19 -44.97
C GLU A 471 17.51 4.71 -43.55
N ALA A 472 18.36 4.07 -42.74
CA ALA A 472 19.82 3.77 -42.83
C ALA A 472 20.76 4.99 -42.62
N SER A 473 21.48 5.01 -41.48
CA SER A 473 22.78 5.65 -41.16
C SER A 473 22.88 5.75 -39.62
N ASP A 474 23.67 4.96 -38.90
CA ASP A 474 25.14 4.89 -38.79
C ASP A 474 25.80 6.20 -38.31
N SER A 475 26.29 6.19 -37.06
CA SER A 475 27.54 6.84 -36.61
C SER A 475 27.74 6.66 -35.11
N ASN A 476 28.73 5.82 -34.77
CA ASN A 476 29.49 5.85 -33.52
C ASN A 476 30.40 7.07 -33.50
N GLU A 477 30.44 7.81 -32.38
CA GLU A 477 31.58 8.55 -31.79
C GLU A 477 31.01 9.47 -30.69
N LEU A 478 31.46 9.48 -29.43
CA LEU A 478 32.80 9.80 -29.00
C LEU A 478 32.98 9.39 -27.52
N ASN A 479 34.17 8.89 -27.19
CA ASN A 479 34.64 8.57 -25.84
C ASN A 479 35.14 9.83 -25.09
N ARG A 480 35.06 9.76 -23.75
CA ARG A 480 36.03 10.24 -22.73
C ARG A 480 36.39 11.74 -22.63
N ILE A 481 36.42 12.23 -21.38
CA ILE A 481 37.45 13.06 -20.71
C ILE A 481 37.11 13.01 -19.18
N ASP A 482 37.88 12.30 -18.35
CA ASP A 482 38.98 12.77 -17.47
C ASP A 482 38.48 13.61 -16.26
N ARG A 483 38.41 13.09 -15.02
CA ARG A 483 39.45 12.78 -14.01
C ARG A 483 40.30 13.99 -13.57
N THR A 484 40.19 14.28 -12.27
CA THR A 484 41.23 14.73 -11.31
C THR A 484 41.16 16.16 -10.71
N THR A 485 41.35 16.14 -9.38
CA THR A 485 42.02 17.14 -8.52
C THR A 485 41.26 18.38 -8.04
N LEU A 486 40.96 18.39 -6.73
CA LEU A 486 41.48 19.43 -5.83
C LEU A 486 41.40 18.98 -4.36
N HIS A 487 42.54 19.09 -3.70
CA HIS A 487 42.84 18.79 -2.31
C HIS A 487 43.07 20.12 -1.56
N GLY A 488 42.70 20.17 -0.28
CA GLY A 488 43.02 21.27 0.66
C GLY A 488 41.79 22.13 0.99
N SER A 489 41.53 22.56 2.22
CA SER A 489 42.37 22.67 3.40
C SER A 489 41.49 22.77 4.65
N MET A 490 42.02 22.29 5.78
CA MET A 490 41.46 22.48 7.11
C MET A 490 41.39 23.96 7.49
N ARG A 491 40.33 24.36 8.20
CA ARG A 491 40.41 25.30 9.33
C ARG A 491 39.26 25.03 10.29
N GLY A 492 39.61 24.65 11.51
CA GLY A 492 38.68 24.62 12.63
C GLY A 492 38.33 26.03 13.09
N ARG A 493 37.15 26.16 13.71
CA ARG A 493 36.83 27.25 14.62
C ARG A 493 35.76 26.79 15.59
N GLU A 494 36.19 26.52 16.82
CA GLU A 494 35.30 26.44 17.97
C GLU A 494 34.99 27.84 18.51
N SER A 495 33.80 27.95 19.11
CA SER A 495 33.39 28.89 20.17
C SER A 495 33.16 30.36 19.81
N SER A 496 31.89 30.78 19.85
CA SER A 496 31.43 31.71 20.89
C SER A 496 29.90 31.85 20.92
N ALA A 497 29.39 31.95 22.14
CA ALA A 497 28.03 32.29 22.53
C ALA A 497 27.44 33.54 21.85
N GLY A 498 26.11 33.56 21.75
CA GLY A 498 25.33 34.71 21.30
C GLY A 498 23.83 34.50 21.47
N GLU A 499 23.33 34.73 22.67
CA GLU A 499 21.90 34.91 22.97
C GLU A 499 21.30 36.02 22.09
N LYS A 500 20.26 35.75 21.29
CA LYS A 500 19.23 36.77 20.94
C LYS A 500 17.83 36.16 20.73
N LYS A 501 17.00 36.36 21.76
CA LYS A 501 15.64 36.93 21.75
C LYS A 501 14.56 36.32 20.84
N LYS A 502 13.64 35.66 21.55
CA LYS A 502 12.19 35.47 21.34
C LYS A 502 11.50 36.53 20.46
N GLN A 503 10.78 36.08 19.43
CA GLN A 503 9.60 36.74 18.83
C GLN A 503 8.54 35.66 18.58
N LYS A 504 7.64 35.44 19.55
CA LYS A 504 6.43 34.64 19.37
C LYS A 504 5.33 35.57 18.84
N LYS A 505 4.82 35.32 17.64
CA LYS A 505 3.61 35.99 17.09
C LYS A 505 2.35 35.34 17.69
N PRO A 506 1.38 36.09 18.23
CA PRO A 506 0.12 35.54 18.73
C PRO A 506 -0.96 35.64 17.64
N MET A 507 -1.25 34.56 16.92
CA MET A 507 -2.40 34.50 15.98
C MET A 507 -3.53 33.57 16.42
N LEU A 508 -3.44 32.93 17.57
CA LEU A 508 -4.45 31.95 18.03
C LEU A 508 -5.41 32.47 19.13
N LYS A 509 -5.28 33.74 19.55
CA LYS A 509 -6.13 34.27 20.65
C LYS A 509 -7.54 34.72 20.21
N ARG A 510 -7.85 34.75 18.90
CA ARG A 510 -9.16 35.18 18.39
C ARG A 510 -10.15 34.04 18.10
N PHE A 511 -9.72 32.78 18.03
CA PHE A 511 -10.64 31.65 17.78
C PHE A 511 -11.34 31.16 19.05
N GLY A 512 -10.75 31.34 20.23
CA GLY A 512 -11.29 30.87 21.51
C GLY A 512 -12.43 31.71 22.11
N GLU A 513 -12.69 32.92 21.59
CA GLU A 513 -13.80 33.78 22.06
C GLU A 513 -15.10 33.57 21.29
N MET A 514 -15.05 32.99 20.08
CA MET A 514 -16.24 32.78 19.26
C MET A 514 -17.05 31.54 19.68
N LEU A 515 -16.40 30.55 20.29
CA LEU A 515 -17.04 29.31 20.78
C LEU A 515 -17.70 29.45 22.15
N ARG A 516 -17.49 30.56 22.88
CA ARG A 516 -18.04 30.78 24.22
C ARG A 516 -19.37 31.57 24.25
N ARG A 517 -19.90 31.99 23.11
CA ARG A 517 -21.18 32.73 23.01
C ARG A 517 -22.31 31.94 22.31
N ARG A 518 -22.27 30.61 22.36
CA ARG A 518 -23.39 29.78 21.89
C ARG A 518 -23.74 28.69 22.91
N SER A 519 -24.01 29.14 24.12
CA SER A 519 -24.83 28.45 25.11
C SER A 519 -25.67 29.54 25.77
N PHE A 520 -26.95 29.27 26.02
CA PHE A 520 -28.04 30.22 26.34
C PHE A 520 -28.69 30.82 25.09
N HIS A 521 -29.76 30.19 24.61
CA HIS A 521 -31.16 30.65 24.74
C HIS A 521 -32.09 29.61 24.09
N THR A 522 -33.03 29.12 24.91
CA THR A 522 -34.27 28.35 24.63
C THR A 522 -34.20 27.09 23.80
#